data_AF-A0A7J4Q9P5-F1
#
_entry.id   AF-A0A7J4Q9P5-F1
#
_cell.length_a   1.000
_cell.length_b   1.000
_cell.length_c   1.000
_cell.angle_alpha   90.00
_cell.angle_beta   90.00
_cell.angle_gamma   90.00
#
_symmetry.space_group_name_H-M   'P 1'
#
loop_
_entity.id
_entity.type
_entity.pdbx_description
1 polymer ?
#
loop_
_entity_poly.entity_id
_entity_poly.type
_entity_poly.pdbx_seq_one_letter_code
_entity_poly.pdbx_strand_id
1 'polypeptide(L)'
;MKKLLVLALVVVLMSSIALADISVQVKRTNPGVAGKTAAQLIFDVVNTDVTHKLEGFLYCMSPDDVVISSSEGAGAGKAQYVSPKFIMDKGPSYKAMILTLESTTAGDKNGGCTIKYIPYKEQAGEAETATEDFSETATVTTMGTDVKGHNLVLKSFTAAVEASAGSDNTTAVAVVPAKAELDIEGTVKTIEVGKFETANGLKVTLNSATAENAEVLVEGTKTTTTEAGAAVKSYQLMNGDYKTSPEDSDYREIRLGKTVPFVADMSKPECPEGRSECNASEVVDVGGMKVKTLWIVIAVALVILVVVYLLGKTSRHSQ
;
A
#
# COMPACT_ATOMS: atom_id res chain seq x y z
N MET A 1 14.85 15.10 -45.63
CA MET A 1 13.57 14.48 -45.19
C MET A 1 13.73 13.14 -44.48
N LYS A 2 14.51 12.16 -44.99
CA LYS A 2 14.68 10.85 -44.32
C LYS A 2 15.21 10.88 -42.87
N LYS A 3 16.12 11.82 -42.53
CA LYS A 3 16.67 11.95 -41.17
C LYS A 3 15.66 12.49 -40.13
N LEU A 4 14.70 13.32 -40.56
CA LEU A 4 13.65 13.84 -39.67
C LEU A 4 12.62 12.75 -39.33
N LEU A 5 12.34 11.87 -40.29
CA LEU A 5 11.39 10.77 -40.11
C LEU A 5 11.92 9.69 -39.14
N VAL A 6 13.23 9.41 -39.18
CA VAL A 6 13.87 8.48 -38.23
C VAL A 6 13.91 9.08 -36.81
N LEU A 7 14.18 10.38 -36.67
CA LEU A 7 14.16 11.03 -35.35
C LEU A 7 12.75 11.05 -34.75
N ALA A 8 11.73 11.34 -35.56
CA ALA A 8 10.33 11.26 -35.14
C ALA A 8 9.92 9.82 -34.77
N LEU A 9 10.37 8.81 -35.52
CA LEU A 9 10.09 7.40 -35.20
C LEU A 9 10.77 6.96 -33.90
N VAL A 10 12.00 7.41 -33.64
CA VAL A 10 12.72 7.12 -32.39
C VAL A 10 12.10 7.86 -31.21
N VAL A 11 11.65 9.11 -31.38
CA VAL A 11 10.91 9.83 -30.33
C VAL A 11 9.56 9.18 -30.05
N VAL A 12 8.84 8.69 -31.07
CA VAL A 12 7.58 7.95 -30.90
C VAL A 12 7.79 6.58 -30.24
N LEU A 13 8.86 5.85 -30.58
CA LEU A 13 9.23 4.59 -29.90
C LEU A 13 9.77 4.81 -28.48
N MET A 14 10.38 5.96 -28.19
CA MET A 14 10.86 6.31 -26.84
C MET A 14 9.76 6.94 -25.98
N SER A 15 8.69 7.49 -26.56
CA SER A 15 7.53 8.00 -25.81
C SER A 15 6.59 6.90 -25.31
N SER A 16 6.82 5.64 -25.66
CA SER A 16 6.11 4.48 -25.09
C SER A 16 6.69 3.99 -23.76
N ILE A 17 7.62 4.73 -23.14
CA ILE A 17 8.17 4.38 -21.84
C ILE A 17 7.13 4.66 -20.75
N ALA A 18 6.60 3.56 -20.21
CA ALA A 18 5.97 3.39 -18.90
C ALA A 18 4.57 4.00 -18.72
N LEU A 19 3.59 3.48 -19.47
CA LEU A 19 2.33 3.17 -18.79
C LEU A 19 2.65 2.04 -17.79
N ALA A 20 2.47 2.34 -16.51
CA ALA A 20 2.58 1.40 -15.41
C ALA A 20 1.59 0.25 -15.58
N ASP A 21 2.00 -0.80 -16.29
CA ASP A 21 1.15 -1.95 -16.54
C ASP A 21 1.41 -3.04 -15.49
N ILE A 22 0.36 -3.35 -14.74
CA ILE A 22 0.28 -4.64 -14.07
C ILE A 22 -0.04 -5.69 -15.16
N SER A 23 0.64 -6.82 -15.11
CA SER A 23 0.37 -7.95 -15.99
C SER A 23 -0.21 -9.09 -15.16
N VAL A 24 -1.22 -9.76 -15.69
CA VAL A 24 -1.79 -10.96 -15.06
C VAL A 24 -1.61 -12.13 -16.01
N GLN A 25 -0.94 -13.17 -15.54
CA GLN A 25 -0.64 -14.37 -16.32
C GLN A 25 -1.24 -15.60 -15.65
N VAL A 26 -2.17 -16.25 -16.34
CA VAL A 26 -2.74 -17.52 -15.89
C VAL A 26 -1.69 -18.62 -16.05
N LYS A 27 -1.33 -19.27 -14.94
CA LYS A 27 -0.34 -20.35 -14.93
C LYS A 27 -0.98 -21.71 -15.13
N ARG A 28 -2.11 -21.96 -14.46
CA ARG A 28 -2.74 -23.27 -14.44
C ARG A 28 -4.22 -23.19 -14.12
N THR A 29 -4.98 -24.11 -14.71
CA THR A 29 -6.39 -24.35 -14.38
C THR A 29 -6.56 -25.84 -14.07
N ASN A 30 -7.10 -26.15 -12.90
CA ASN A 30 -7.46 -27.51 -12.48
C ASN A 30 -8.99 -27.67 -12.53
N PRO A 31 -9.51 -28.67 -13.24
CA PRO A 31 -10.94 -28.96 -13.28
C PRO A 31 -11.49 -29.37 -11.91
N GLY A 32 -12.76 -29.07 -11.65
CA GLY A 32 -13.49 -29.51 -10.45
C GLY A 32 -14.40 -30.71 -10.74
N VAL A 33 -14.90 -31.33 -9.68
CA VAL A 33 -15.96 -32.36 -9.74
C VAL A 33 -17.19 -31.78 -9.05
N ALA A 34 -18.31 -31.71 -9.77
CA ALA A 34 -19.54 -31.11 -9.29
C ALA A 34 -19.99 -31.75 -7.97
N GLY A 35 -20.25 -30.93 -6.94
CA GLY A 35 -20.69 -31.35 -5.61
C GLY A 35 -19.66 -32.13 -4.78
N LYS A 36 -18.40 -32.26 -5.24
CA LYS A 36 -17.36 -33.04 -4.55
C LYS A 36 -16.01 -32.34 -4.44
N THR A 37 -15.48 -31.85 -5.55
CA THR A 37 -14.12 -31.31 -5.62
C THR A 37 -14.15 -29.93 -6.26
N ALA A 38 -13.56 -28.95 -5.60
CA ALA A 38 -13.45 -27.61 -6.14
C ALA A 38 -12.54 -27.56 -7.39
N ALA A 39 -12.89 -26.72 -8.35
CA ALA A 39 -11.99 -26.31 -9.42
C ALA A 39 -11.02 -25.24 -8.90
N GLN A 40 -9.81 -25.16 -9.48
CA GLN A 40 -8.82 -24.15 -9.10
C GLN A 40 -8.29 -23.40 -10.32
N LEU A 41 -8.14 -22.09 -10.18
CA LEU A 41 -7.48 -21.22 -11.14
C LEU A 41 -6.28 -20.57 -10.46
N ILE A 42 -5.09 -20.82 -10.98
CA ILE A 42 -3.82 -20.30 -10.44
C ILE A 42 -3.25 -19.31 -11.45
N PHE A 43 -2.96 -18.10 -10.99
CA PHE A 43 -2.41 -17.03 -11.82
C PHE A 43 -1.41 -16.20 -11.03
N ASP A 44 -0.46 -15.62 -11.77
CA ASP A 44 0.50 -14.68 -11.25
C ASP A 44 0.08 -13.27 -11.61
N VAL A 45 0.10 -12.40 -10.62
CA VAL A 45 0.02 -10.96 -10.79
C VAL A 45 1.44 -10.42 -10.74
N VAL A 46 1.81 -9.62 -11.74
CA VAL A 46 3.15 -9.05 -11.88
C VAL A 46 3.03 -7.54 -11.92
N ASN A 47 3.60 -6.87 -10.93
CA ASN A 47 3.81 -5.44 -11.00
C ASN A 47 5.07 -5.15 -11.82
N THR A 48 4.94 -4.42 -12.92
CA THR A 48 6.11 -3.96 -13.71
C THR A 48 6.47 -2.50 -13.43
N ASP A 49 5.68 -1.79 -12.63
CA ASP A 49 5.88 -0.39 -12.28
C ASP A 49 7.00 -0.23 -11.25
N VAL A 50 8.16 0.25 -11.71
CA VAL A 50 9.33 0.51 -10.85
C VAL A 50 9.18 1.74 -9.95
N THR A 51 8.15 2.55 -10.15
CA THR A 51 7.93 3.83 -9.46
C THR A 51 6.87 3.76 -8.36
N HIS A 52 5.88 2.88 -8.48
CA HIS A 52 4.76 2.79 -7.53
C HIS A 52 4.61 1.38 -6.95
N LYS A 53 4.15 1.35 -5.69
CA LYS A 53 3.58 0.13 -5.09
C LYS A 53 2.16 -0.05 -5.62
N LEU A 54 1.61 -1.25 -5.54
CA LEU A 54 0.21 -1.52 -5.89
C LEU A 54 -0.57 -1.94 -4.66
N GLU A 55 -1.78 -1.42 -4.54
CA GLU A 55 -2.80 -1.95 -3.63
C GLU A 55 -3.95 -2.48 -4.48
N GLY A 56 -4.38 -3.72 -4.24
CA GLY A 56 -5.46 -4.31 -5.02
C GLY A 56 -6.26 -5.35 -4.24
N PHE A 57 -7.34 -5.83 -4.85
CA PHE A 57 -8.19 -6.88 -4.32
C PHE A 57 -8.89 -7.63 -5.45
N LEU A 58 -9.36 -8.84 -5.17
CA LEU A 58 -10.15 -9.65 -6.08
C LEU A 58 -11.64 -9.37 -5.85
N TYR A 59 -12.35 -9.06 -6.92
CA TYR A 59 -13.80 -8.92 -6.95
C TYR A 59 -14.40 -9.94 -7.91
N CYS A 60 -15.26 -10.83 -7.42
CA CYS A 60 -15.90 -11.86 -8.23
C CYS A 60 -17.42 -11.77 -8.10
N MET A 61 -18.11 -11.76 -9.24
CA MET A 61 -19.57 -11.91 -9.29
C MET A 61 -19.90 -13.37 -9.59
N SER A 62 -20.53 -14.04 -8.64
CA SER A 62 -20.85 -15.45 -8.79
C SER A 62 -22.26 -15.64 -9.35
N PRO A 63 -22.47 -16.45 -10.40
CA PRO A 63 -23.80 -16.93 -10.76
C PRO A 63 -24.35 -17.85 -9.65
N ASP A 64 -25.68 -17.98 -9.57
CA ASP A 64 -26.46 -18.53 -8.44
C ASP A 64 -26.04 -19.93 -7.91
N ASP A 65 -25.16 -20.66 -8.59
CA ASP A 65 -24.71 -22.01 -8.24
C ASP A 65 -23.20 -22.20 -8.06
N VAL A 66 -22.41 -21.11 -8.05
CA VAL A 66 -20.96 -21.16 -7.81
C VAL A 66 -20.61 -20.51 -6.48
N VAL A 67 -19.75 -21.14 -5.68
CA VAL A 67 -19.12 -20.57 -4.49
C VAL A 67 -17.65 -20.29 -4.79
N ILE A 68 -17.19 -19.09 -4.47
CA ILE A 68 -15.84 -18.63 -4.82
C ILE A 68 -15.06 -18.32 -3.54
N SER A 69 -13.82 -18.79 -3.47
CA SER A 69 -12.84 -18.43 -2.44
C SER A 69 -11.47 -18.16 -3.07
N SER A 70 -10.54 -17.55 -2.34
CA SER A 70 -9.18 -17.35 -2.83
C SER A 70 -8.11 -17.55 -1.76
N SER A 71 -6.84 -17.61 -2.18
CA SER A 71 -5.69 -17.61 -1.28
C SER A 71 -5.60 -16.38 -0.37
N GLU A 72 -6.27 -15.28 -0.74
CA GLU A 72 -6.29 -14.05 0.06
C GLU A 72 -7.43 -14.05 1.10
N GLY A 73 -8.45 -14.92 0.98
CA GLY A 73 -9.55 -14.95 1.94
C GLY A 73 -10.63 -16.00 1.65
N ALA A 74 -11.31 -16.43 2.71
CA ALA A 74 -12.37 -17.43 2.66
C ALA A 74 -13.61 -16.93 1.90
N GLY A 75 -14.29 -17.86 1.22
CA GLY A 75 -15.39 -17.54 0.31
C GLY A 75 -16.63 -16.95 0.97
N ALA A 76 -17.29 -16.05 0.26
CA ALA A 76 -18.58 -15.46 0.63
C ALA A 76 -19.70 -16.08 -0.21
N GLY A 77 -20.84 -16.34 0.42
CA GLY A 77 -21.98 -17.02 -0.21
C GLY A 77 -22.61 -16.26 -1.40
N LYS A 78 -23.15 -17.08 -2.31
CA LYS A 78 -24.17 -16.92 -3.37
C LYS A 78 -24.24 -15.70 -4.30
N ALA A 79 -23.58 -14.56 -4.07
CA ALA A 79 -23.70 -13.44 -5.02
C ALA A 79 -22.37 -12.76 -5.36
N GLN A 80 -21.56 -12.43 -4.36
CA GLN A 80 -20.35 -11.64 -4.57
C GLN A 80 -19.25 -12.06 -3.60
N TYR A 81 -18.02 -12.14 -4.10
CA TYR A 81 -16.82 -12.39 -3.32
C TYR A 81 -15.86 -11.20 -3.48
N VAL A 82 -15.39 -10.69 -2.35
CA VAL A 82 -14.37 -9.62 -2.28
C VAL A 82 -13.24 -10.11 -1.38
N SER A 83 -12.02 -10.20 -1.91
CA SER A 83 -10.87 -10.59 -1.09
C SER A 83 -10.40 -9.44 -0.19
N PRO A 84 -9.65 -9.74 0.89
CA PRO A 84 -8.79 -8.76 1.53
C PRO A 84 -7.87 -8.07 0.52
N LYS A 85 -7.47 -6.85 0.85
CA LYS A 85 -6.52 -6.07 0.05
C LYS A 85 -5.14 -6.71 0.11
N PHE A 86 -4.52 -6.88 -1.05
CA PHE A 86 -3.12 -7.24 -1.16
C PHE A 86 -2.29 -6.01 -1.54
N ILE A 87 -1.03 -6.02 -1.10
CA ILE A 87 -0.03 -5.02 -1.45
C ILE A 87 1.05 -5.72 -2.26
N MET A 88 1.53 -5.05 -3.31
CA MET A 88 2.72 -5.44 -4.05
C MET A 88 3.72 -4.29 -4.05
N ASP A 89 4.98 -4.64 -3.83
CA ASP A 89 6.07 -3.69 -3.95
C ASP A 89 6.27 -3.23 -5.40
N LYS A 90 7.12 -2.23 -5.57
CA LYS A 90 7.58 -1.74 -6.87
C LYS A 90 8.11 -2.89 -7.72
N GLY A 91 7.89 -2.77 -9.01
CA GLY A 91 8.25 -3.75 -10.02
C GLY A 91 9.77 -3.92 -10.17
N PRO A 92 10.22 -5.10 -10.65
CA PRO A 92 9.41 -6.29 -10.90
C PRO A 92 9.07 -7.03 -9.60
N SER A 93 7.78 -7.17 -9.29
CA SER A 93 7.31 -7.93 -8.13
C SER A 93 6.19 -8.89 -8.54
N TYR A 94 6.11 -10.03 -7.85
CA TYR A 94 5.27 -11.16 -8.23
C TYR A 94 4.40 -11.58 -7.06
N LYS A 95 3.13 -11.86 -7.35
CA LYS A 95 2.22 -12.48 -6.39
C LYS A 95 1.40 -13.57 -7.07
N ALA A 96 1.59 -14.80 -6.61
CA ALA A 96 0.77 -15.93 -7.04
C ALA A 96 -0.55 -15.91 -6.26
N MET A 97 -1.66 -16.11 -6.96
CA MET A 97 -2.99 -16.18 -6.39
C MET A 97 -3.71 -17.44 -6.86
N ILE A 98 -4.50 -18.01 -5.96
CA ILE A 98 -5.32 -19.19 -6.21
C ILE A 98 -6.78 -18.79 -6.03
N LEU A 99 -7.59 -18.97 -7.06
CA LEU A 99 -9.04 -18.89 -6.98
C LEU A 99 -9.60 -20.31 -6.96
N THR A 100 -10.45 -20.59 -5.97
CA THR A 100 -11.12 -21.87 -5.81
C THR A 100 -12.60 -21.66 -6.09
N LEU A 101 -13.13 -22.43 -7.04
CA LEU A 101 -14.54 -22.40 -7.41
C LEU A 101 -15.16 -23.74 -7.02
N GLU A 102 -16.33 -23.69 -6.39
CA GLU A 102 -17.14 -24.86 -6.07
C GLU A 102 -18.49 -24.72 -6.77
N SER A 103 -18.97 -25.80 -7.38
CA SER A 103 -20.25 -25.85 -8.07
C SER A 103 -20.92 -27.19 -7.78
N THR A 104 -22.24 -27.18 -7.60
CA THR A 104 -23.04 -28.42 -7.47
C THR A 104 -23.46 -28.98 -8.82
N THR A 105 -23.27 -28.23 -9.91
CA THR A 105 -23.63 -28.64 -11.27
C THR A 105 -22.39 -28.78 -12.16
N ALA A 106 -22.46 -29.72 -13.10
CA ALA A 106 -21.43 -29.90 -14.12
C ALA A 106 -21.53 -28.83 -15.22
N GLY A 107 -20.45 -28.66 -15.99
CA GLY A 107 -20.34 -27.70 -17.08
C GLY A 107 -19.26 -26.65 -16.86
N ASP A 108 -19.12 -25.74 -17.83
CA ASP A 108 -18.17 -24.64 -17.75
C ASP A 108 -18.69 -23.54 -16.84
N LYS A 109 -17.94 -23.25 -15.77
CA LYS A 109 -18.30 -22.22 -14.79
C LYS A 109 -17.37 -21.03 -14.90
N ASN A 110 -17.95 -19.83 -14.84
CA ASN A 110 -17.22 -18.57 -14.80
C ASN A 110 -17.50 -17.88 -13.46
N GLY A 111 -16.46 -17.56 -12.71
CA GLY A 111 -16.58 -16.82 -11.45
C GLY A 111 -16.69 -15.31 -11.60
N GLY A 112 -16.66 -14.77 -12.83
CA GLY A 112 -16.79 -13.33 -13.08
C GLY A 112 -15.72 -12.48 -12.39
N CYS A 113 -14.54 -13.05 -12.13
CA CYS A 113 -13.51 -12.43 -11.30
C CYS A 113 -12.75 -11.32 -12.03
N THR A 114 -12.50 -10.24 -11.30
CA THR A 114 -11.78 -9.05 -11.73
C THR A 114 -10.81 -8.66 -10.62
N ILE A 115 -9.57 -8.35 -10.98
CA ILE A 115 -8.62 -7.71 -10.07
C ILE A 115 -8.84 -6.21 -10.16
N LYS A 116 -9.22 -5.60 -9.04
CA LYS A 116 -9.23 -4.14 -8.88
C LYS A 116 -7.92 -3.71 -8.23
N TYR A 117 -7.21 -2.75 -8.81
CA TYR A 117 -5.92 -2.28 -8.28
C TYR A 117 -5.72 -0.78 -8.49
N ILE A 118 -4.88 -0.17 -7.65
CA ILE A 118 -4.49 1.23 -7.75
C ILE A 118 -3.00 1.39 -7.38
N PRO A 119 -2.19 2.07 -8.21
CA PRO A 119 -0.81 2.40 -7.88
C PRO A 119 -0.74 3.48 -6.80
N TYR A 120 0.26 3.40 -5.91
CA TYR A 120 0.47 4.40 -4.87
C TYR A 120 1.94 4.57 -4.48
N LYS A 121 2.24 5.71 -3.86
CA LYS A 121 3.52 6.01 -3.21
C LYS A 121 3.30 6.22 -1.72
N GLU A 122 4.28 5.84 -0.92
CA GLU A 122 4.34 6.18 0.50
C GLU A 122 5.22 7.42 0.65
N GLN A 123 4.70 8.45 1.29
CA GLN A 123 5.48 9.58 1.78
C GLN A 123 5.59 9.45 3.29
N ALA A 124 6.80 9.66 3.83
CA ALA A 124 6.96 9.75 5.27
C ALA A 124 6.04 10.87 5.78
N GLY A 125 5.30 10.63 6.86
CA GLY A 125 4.56 11.71 7.50
C GLY A 125 5.56 12.79 7.88
N GLU A 126 5.35 14.02 7.40
CA GLU A 126 6.24 15.12 7.74
C GLU A 126 6.15 15.35 9.26
N ALA A 127 7.31 15.33 9.92
CA ALA A 127 7.39 15.70 11.33
C ALA A 127 7.11 17.20 11.43
N GLU A 128 5.99 17.56 12.04
CA GLU A 128 5.65 18.97 12.22
C GLU A 128 6.45 19.49 13.42
N THR A 129 7.32 20.46 13.14
CA THR A 129 8.11 21.13 14.17
C THR A 129 7.43 22.45 14.47
N ALA A 130 6.87 22.59 15.67
CA ALA A 130 6.28 23.82 16.15
C ALA A 130 7.26 24.50 17.12
N THR A 131 7.52 25.80 16.90
CA THR A 131 8.29 26.65 17.80
C THR A 131 7.34 27.63 18.46
N GLU A 132 7.29 27.61 19.79
CA GLU A 132 6.47 28.52 20.59
C GLU A 132 7.37 29.37 21.50
N ASP A 133 7.14 30.69 21.50
CA ASP A 133 7.76 31.58 22.48
C ASP A 133 7.13 31.36 23.86
N PHE A 134 7.96 31.33 24.90
CA PHE A 134 7.50 31.25 26.28
C PHE A 134 8.18 32.32 27.15
N SER A 135 7.49 32.69 28.23
CA SER A 135 7.97 33.58 29.27
C SER A 135 7.40 33.06 30.60
N GLU A 136 8.25 32.50 31.45
CA GLU A 136 7.83 31.80 32.67
C GLU A 136 8.74 32.17 33.85
N THR A 137 8.12 32.41 35.01
CA THR A 137 8.87 32.60 36.26
C THR A 137 9.07 31.24 36.93
N ALA A 138 10.32 30.92 37.28
CA ALA A 138 10.69 29.65 37.87
C ALA A 138 11.62 29.85 39.07
N THR A 139 11.54 28.92 40.02
CA THR A 139 12.47 28.84 41.15
C THR A 139 13.56 27.82 40.81
N VAL A 140 14.75 28.33 40.51
CA VAL A 140 15.93 27.52 40.23
C VAL A 140 16.59 27.10 41.53
N THR A 141 16.91 25.82 41.65
CA THR A 141 17.58 25.25 42.83
C THR A 141 18.97 24.71 42.49
N THR A 142 19.73 24.33 43.50
CA THR A 142 21.02 23.65 43.32
C THR A 142 20.90 22.24 42.74
N MET A 143 19.71 21.63 42.81
CA MET A 143 19.42 20.32 42.21
C MET A 143 19.01 20.40 40.74
N GLY A 144 18.78 21.62 40.23
CA GLY A 144 18.30 21.86 38.87
C GLY A 144 16.79 22.01 38.80
N THR A 145 16.35 22.82 37.85
CA THR A 145 14.95 23.11 37.55
C THR A 145 14.77 23.06 36.04
N ASP A 146 13.83 22.23 35.58
CA ASP A 146 13.42 22.21 34.17
C ASP A 146 12.40 23.31 33.92
N VAL A 147 12.68 24.15 32.93
CA VAL A 147 11.79 25.19 32.44
C VAL A 147 11.55 24.91 30.95
N LYS A 148 10.41 24.29 30.65
CA LYS A 148 9.96 24.00 29.28
C LYS A 148 10.93 23.11 28.47
N GLY A 149 11.66 22.23 29.14
CA GLY A 149 12.68 21.36 28.53
C GLY A 149 14.11 21.91 28.61
N HIS A 150 14.29 23.10 29.19
CA HIS A 150 15.60 23.69 29.45
C HIS A 150 15.99 23.52 30.91
N ASN A 151 17.18 23.00 31.17
CA ASN A 151 17.66 22.76 32.52
C ASN A 151 18.48 23.95 33.04
N LEU A 152 18.07 24.52 34.17
CA LEU A 152 18.77 25.60 34.86
C LEU A 152 19.18 25.13 36.26
N VAL A 153 20.43 25.40 36.68
CA VAL A 153 20.95 24.99 38.00
C VAL A 153 21.62 26.17 38.71
N LEU A 154 21.29 26.38 39.99
CA LEU A 154 21.99 27.35 40.83
C LEU A 154 23.33 26.78 41.30
N LYS A 155 24.43 27.44 40.96
CA LYS A 155 25.79 27.03 41.36
C LYS A 155 26.25 27.76 42.61
N SER A 156 26.05 29.07 42.66
CA SER A 156 26.51 29.89 43.77
C SER A 156 25.67 31.16 43.92
N PHE A 157 25.75 31.76 45.11
CA PHE A 157 25.05 32.98 45.47
C PHE A 157 26.00 33.92 46.19
N THR A 158 25.93 35.21 45.85
CA THR A 158 26.60 36.30 46.55
C THR A 158 25.55 37.24 47.12
N ALA A 159 25.49 37.36 48.45
CA ALA A 159 24.55 38.23 49.14
C ALA A 159 24.78 39.71 48.80
N ALA A 160 23.71 40.50 48.87
CA ALA A 160 23.82 41.94 48.77
C ALA A 160 24.64 42.49 49.95
N VAL A 161 25.43 43.53 49.68
CA VAL A 161 26.14 44.29 50.71
C VAL A 161 25.42 45.61 50.88
N GLU A 162 24.73 45.76 52.01
CA GLU A 162 24.10 47.03 52.36
C GLU A 162 25.16 48.05 52.79
N ALA A 163 24.90 49.32 52.49
CA ALA A 163 25.76 50.40 52.93
C ALA A 163 25.70 50.50 54.46
N SER A 164 26.80 50.19 55.13
CA SER A 164 26.97 50.50 56.55
C SER A 164 27.55 51.90 56.69
N ALA A 165 26.89 52.76 57.46
CA ALA A 165 27.48 54.02 57.90
C ALA A 165 28.56 53.70 58.93
N GLY A 166 29.81 53.65 58.49
CA GLY A 166 30.96 53.59 59.39
C GLY A 166 30.98 54.82 60.30
N SER A 167 31.16 54.61 61.60
CA SER A 167 31.30 55.65 62.62
C SER A 167 32.51 56.58 62.39
N ASP A 168 33.37 56.32 61.41
CA ASP A 168 34.51 57.16 61.09
C ASP A 168 34.51 57.58 59.63
N ASN A 169 34.59 58.89 59.46
CA ASN A 169 34.49 59.65 58.23
C ASN A 169 35.70 59.30 57.32
N THR A 170 35.62 58.31 56.42
CA THR A 170 36.38 58.31 55.13
C THR A 170 36.09 57.23 54.08
N THR A 171 35.23 56.23 54.27
CA THR A 171 34.93 55.30 53.15
C THR A 171 33.48 54.83 53.15
N ALA A 172 32.63 55.45 52.32
CA ALA A 172 31.30 54.92 52.05
C ALA A 172 31.43 53.60 51.29
N VAL A 173 30.94 52.50 51.89
CA VAL A 173 30.83 51.21 51.20
C VAL A 173 29.67 51.33 50.21
N ALA A 174 29.97 51.20 48.91
CA ALA A 174 28.96 51.24 47.86
C ALA A 174 27.99 50.06 48.00
N VAL A 175 26.70 50.29 47.77
CA VAL A 175 25.68 49.24 47.74
C VAL A 175 26.00 48.26 46.61
N VAL A 176 26.18 46.98 46.93
CA VAL A 176 26.40 45.91 45.94
C VAL A 176 25.14 45.03 45.89
N PRO A 177 24.46 44.91 44.74
CA PRO A 177 23.28 44.05 44.62
C PRO A 177 23.67 42.57 44.73
N ALA A 178 22.74 41.74 45.17
CA ALA A 178 22.93 40.30 45.21
C ALA A 178 23.16 39.73 43.80
N LYS A 179 23.95 38.66 43.71
CA LYS A 179 24.28 37.97 42.45
C LYS A 179 24.05 36.47 42.60
N ALA A 180 23.65 35.82 41.52
CA ALA A 180 23.58 34.37 41.41
C ALA A 180 24.39 33.87 40.23
N GLU A 181 25.06 32.73 40.40
CA GLU A 181 25.73 32.00 39.34
C GLU A 181 24.82 30.85 38.91
N LEU A 182 24.31 30.93 37.68
CA LEU A 182 23.36 29.99 37.10
C LEU A 182 24.01 29.24 35.94
N ASP A 183 23.89 27.93 35.95
CA ASP A 183 24.23 27.04 34.85
C ASP A 183 22.99 26.82 33.98
N ILE A 184 23.01 27.40 32.79
CA ILE A 184 21.93 27.38 31.82
C ILE A 184 22.36 26.41 30.72
N GLU A 185 21.86 25.18 30.78
CA GLU A 185 22.21 24.10 29.84
C GLU A 185 23.74 23.93 29.61
N GLY A 186 24.53 23.93 30.68
CA GLY A 186 25.98 23.77 30.64
C GLY A 186 26.77 25.07 30.47
N THR A 187 26.10 26.21 30.26
CA THR A 187 26.75 27.54 30.21
C THR A 187 26.51 28.28 31.52
N VAL A 188 27.59 28.52 32.26
CA VAL A 188 27.53 29.22 33.54
C VAL A 188 27.56 30.73 33.34
N LYS A 189 26.61 31.44 33.97
CA LYS A 189 26.44 32.89 33.92
C LYS A 189 26.25 33.46 35.31
N THR A 190 26.91 34.57 35.60
CA THR A 190 26.66 35.36 36.82
C THR A 190 25.67 36.47 36.49
N ILE A 191 24.52 36.48 37.17
CA ILE A 191 23.45 37.46 36.96
C ILE A 191 23.26 38.26 38.25
N GLU A 192 23.20 39.59 38.14
CA GLU A 192 22.84 40.46 39.25
C GLU A 192 21.32 40.57 39.38
N VAL A 193 20.81 40.68 40.61
CA VAL A 193 19.36 40.84 40.85
C VAL A 193 18.85 42.10 40.13
N GLY A 194 17.76 41.97 39.38
CA GLY A 194 17.19 43.00 38.52
C GLY A 194 17.86 43.15 37.15
N LYS A 195 18.85 42.29 36.82
CA LYS A 195 19.47 42.20 35.49
C LYS A 195 19.11 40.89 34.81
N PHE A 196 19.40 40.84 33.51
CA PHE A 196 19.24 39.65 32.70
C PHE A 196 20.55 39.28 32.01
N GLU A 197 20.71 38.00 31.73
CA GLU A 197 21.73 37.46 30.85
C GLU A 197 21.09 36.59 29.78
N THR A 198 21.81 36.37 28.68
CA THR A 198 21.38 35.48 27.61
C THR A 198 22.37 34.33 27.45
N ALA A 199 21.86 33.11 27.44
CA ALA A 199 22.62 31.89 27.22
C ALA A 199 21.74 30.86 26.50
N ASN A 200 22.30 30.19 25.49
CA ASN A 200 21.62 29.11 24.74
C ASN A 200 20.22 29.48 24.20
N GLY A 201 20.06 30.74 23.75
CA GLY A 201 18.78 31.23 23.22
C GLY A 201 17.74 31.58 24.28
N LEU A 202 18.08 31.43 25.58
CA LEU A 202 17.25 31.83 26.70
C LEU A 202 17.72 33.17 27.25
N LYS A 203 16.78 34.07 27.52
CA LYS A 203 16.99 35.27 28.31
C LYS A 203 16.50 35.01 29.73
N VAL A 204 17.42 35.08 30.68
CA VAL A 204 17.15 34.78 32.09
C VAL A 204 17.32 36.06 32.90
N THR A 205 16.25 36.54 33.51
CA THR A 205 16.23 37.71 34.40
C THR A 205 16.18 37.23 35.84
N LEU A 206 17.10 37.70 36.68
CA LEU A 206 17.14 37.33 38.10
C LEU A 206 16.25 38.28 38.92
N ASN A 207 15.17 37.75 39.50
CA ASN A 207 14.25 38.53 40.34
C ASN A 207 14.70 38.53 41.80
N SER A 208 15.14 37.38 42.31
CA SER A 208 15.67 37.24 43.67
C SER A 208 16.60 36.03 43.76
N ALA A 209 17.49 36.00 44.76
CA ALA A 209 18.35 34.85 45.01
C ALA A 209 18.67 34.71 46.50
N THR A 210 18.81 33.46 46.93
CA THR A 210 19.28 33.04 48.25
C THR A 210 20.35 31.96 48.09
N ALA A 211 20.87 31.43 49.20
CA ALA A 211 21.81 30.32 49.17
C ALA A 211 21.22 29.01 48.62
N GLU A 212 19.89 28.84 48.69
CA GLU A 212 19.23 27.57 48.33
C GLU A 212 18.48 27.66 46.99
N ASN A 213 18.01 28.85 46.63
CA ASN A 213 17.18 29.04 45.44
C ASN A 213 17.36 30.42 44.79
N ALA A 214 17.00 30.52 43.51
CA ALA A 214 16.95 31.76 42.76
C ALA A 214 15.64 31.85 41.99
N GLU A 215 14.90 32.95 42.16
CA GLU A 215 13.70 33.23 41.38
C GLU A 215 14.09 33.96 40.10
N VAL A 216 13.77 33.37 38.97
CA VAL A 216 14.15 33.89 37.64
C VAL A 216 12.94 33.95 36.72
N LEU A 217 12.90 34.96 35.86
CA LEU A 217 12.05 34.98 34.68
C LEU A 217 12.85 34.47 33.48
N VAL A 218 12.40 33.37 32.87
CA VAL A 218 13.03 32.75 31.71
C VAL A 218 12.17 33.00 30.48
N GLU A 219 12.76 33.62 29.46
CA GLU A 219 12.13 33.88 28.17
C GLU A 219 12.91 33.14 27.08
N GLY A 220 12.22 32.45 26.19
CA GLY A 220 12.87 31.66 25.14
C GLY A 220 11.89 31.00 24.19
N THR A 221 12.41 30.12 23.35
CA THR A 221 11.61 29.35 22.39
C THR A 221 11.63 27.87 22.78
N LYS A 222 10.46 27.26 22.90
CA LYS A 222 10.33 25.81 22.99
C LYS A 222 10.07 25.25 21.60
N THR A 223 10.90 24.30 21.17
CA THR A 223 10.65 23.52 19.96
C THR A 223 10.03 22.19 20.34
N THR A 224 8.82 21.93 19.85
CA THR A 224 8.17 20.63 20.00
C THR A 224 8.15 19.97 18.63
N THR A 225 8.89 18.87 18.48
CA THR A 225 8.83 18.04 17.28
C THR A 225 7.79 16.95 17.54
N THR A 226 6.73 16.92 16.74
CA THR A 226 5.85 15.74 16.71
C THR A 226 6.57 14.62 15.96
N GLU A 227 6.51 13.40 16.48
CA GLU A 227 7.07 12.24 15.78
C GLU A 227 6.46 12.14 14.37
N ALA A 228 7.29 11.81 13.38
CA ALA A 228 6.85 11.62 12.01
C ALA A 228 5.62 10.71 11.97
N GLY A 229 4.49 11.24 11.50
CA GLY A 229 3.25 10.50 11.41
C GLY A 229 3.39 9.25 10.54
N ALA A 230 2.46 8.30 10.71
CA ALA A 230 2.38 7.11 9.86
C ALA A 230 2.47 7.48 8.38
N ALA A 231 3.24 6.70 7.60
CA ALA A 231 3.47 6.99 6.19
C ALA A 231 2.14 7.20 5.44
N VAL A 232 2.01 8.36 4.79
CA VAL A 232 0.81 8.75 4.06
C VAL A 232 0.87 8.14 2.67
N LYS A 233 -0.18 7.40 2.29
CA LYS A 233 -0.32 6.85 0.94
C LYS A 233 -0.87 7.91 0.00
N SER A 234 -0.23 8.06 -1.15
CA SER A 234 -0.64 8.93 -2.25
C SER A 234 -0.92 8.05 -3.47
N TYR A 235 -2.20 7.87 -3.78
CA TYR A 235 -2.73 6.98 -4.81
C TYR A 235 -2.81 7.70 -6.16
N GLN A 236 -2.35 7.06 -7.23
CA GLN A 236 -2.32 7.61 -8.58
C GLN A 236 -3.61 7.26 -9.35
N LEU A 237 -4.30 8.29 -9.81
CA LEU A 237 -5.51 8.19 -10.62
C LEU A 237 -5.22 7.86 -12.09
N MET A 238 -6.26 7.52 -12.85
CA MET A 238 -6.13 7.22 -14.28
C MET A 238 -5.67 8.43 -15.11
N ASN A 239 -6.01 9.65 -14.69
CA ASN A 239 -5.57 10.89 -15.32
C ASN A 239 -4.15 11.33 -14.91
N GLY A 240 -3.49 10.59 -14.00
CA GLY A 240 -2.14 10.88 -13.50
C GLY A 240 -2.09 11.70 -12.22
N ASP A 241 -3.22 12.25 -11.75
CA ASP A 241 -3.30 12.99 -10.49
C ASP A 241 -3.14 12.07 -9.27
N TYR A 242 -2.92 12.67 -8.10
CA TYR A 242 -2.74 11.94 -6.85
C TYR A 242 -3.77 12.34 -5.80
N LYS A 243 -4.21 11.37 -4.99
CA LYS A 243 -5.05 11.62 -3.81
C LYS A 243 -4.75 10.66 -2.67
N THR A 244 -5.14 11.04 -1.45
CA THR A 244 -4.83 10.29 -0.23
C THR A 244 -5.87 9.22 0.12
N SER A 245 -7.07 9.29 -0.46
CA SER A 245 -8.16 8.36 -0.19
C SER A 245 -8.83 7.91 -1.50
N PRO A 246 -8.68 6.64 -1.92
CA PRO A 246 -9.26 6.11 -3.15
C PRO A 246 -10.75 5.75 -2.99
N GLU A 247 -11.51 5.97 -4.06
CA GLU A 247 -12.89 5.55 -4.26
C GLU A 247 -12.94 4.37 -5.26
N ASP A 248 -14.05 3.63 -5.32
CA ASP A 248 -14.15 2.45 -6.20
C ASP A 248 -13.91 2.78 -7.68
N SER A 249 -14.29 3.98 -8.12
CA SER A 249 -14.10 4.45 -9.51
C SER A 249 -12.64 4.72 -9.87
N ASP A 250 -11.74 4.86 -8.89
CA ASP A 250 -10.32 5.13 -9.16
C ASP A 250 -9.53 3.84 -9.40
N TYR A 251 -10.09 2.70 -8.99
CA TYR A 251 -9.46 1.41 -9.20
C TYR A 251 -9.48 1.05 -10.69
N ARG A 252 -8.32 0.58 -11.16
CA ARG A 252 -8.15 -0.03 -12.46
C ARG A 252 -8.60 -1.49 -12.38
N GLU A 253 -9.13 -2.01 -13.47
CA GLU A 253 -9.75 -3.34 -13.50
C GLU A 253 -9.07 -4.26 -14.52
N ILE A 254 -8.75 -5.48 -14.09
CA ILE A 254 -8.33 -6.56 -15.00
C ILE A 254 -9.27 -7.75 -14.84
N ARG A 255 -10.01 -8.04 -15.89
CA ARG A 255 -10.93 -9.18 -15.94
C ARG A 255 -10.14 -10.46 -16.12
N LEU A 256 -10.35 -11.42 -15.22
CA LEU A 256 -9.69 -12.73 -15.25
C LEU A 256 -10.36 -13.72 -16.21
N GLY A 257 -11.19 -13.25 -17.16
CA GLY A 257 -12.19 -13.97 -17.97
C GLY A 257 -11.84 -15.38 -18.46
N LYS A 258 -11.76 -16.33 -17.52
CA LYS A 258 -11.44 -17.74 -17.73
C LYS A 258 -12.53 -18.57 -17.09
N THR A 259 -13.04 -19.52 -17.85
CA THR A 259 -13.95 -20.55 -17.37
C THR A 259 -13.14 -21.71 -16.79
N VAL A 260 -13.69 -22.37 -15.79
CA VAL A 260 -13.15 -23.62 -15.25
C VAL A 260 -14.19 -24.74 -15.48
N PRO A 261 -13.78 -25.89 -16.03
CA PRO A 261 -14.71 -26.98 -16.28
C PRO A 261 -15.00 -27.76 -14.99
N PHE A 262 -16.28 -28.10 -14.78
CA PHE A 262 -16.73 -29.07 -13.77
C PHE A 262 -17.24 -30.33 -14.44
N VAL A 263 -16.66 -31.47 -14.07
CA VAL A 263 -17.17 -32.78 -14.51
C VAL A 263 -18.25 -33.28 -13.56
N ALA A 264 -19.21 -34.04 -14.10
CA ALA A 264 -20.18 -34.74 -13.28
C ALA A 264 -19.47 -35.81 -12.43
N ASP A 265 -19.96 -36.03 -11.21
CA ASP A 265 -19.43 -37.08 -10.35
C ASP A 265 -19.77 -38.47 -10.91
N MET A 266 -18.78 -39.16 -11.46
CA MET A 266 -18.91 -40.51 -12.01
C MET A 266 -18.73 -41.61 -10.96
N SER A 267 -19.15 -41.38 -9.71
CA SER A 267 -19.00 -42.37 -8.63
C SER A 267 -19.82 -43.65 -8.82
N LYS A 268 -20.61 -43.74 -9.90
CA LYS A 268 -21.07 -44.99 -10.50
C LYS A 268 -20.96 -44.89 -12.03
N PRO A 269 -19.93 -45.46 -12.67
CA PRO A 269 -19.99 -45.69 -14.11
C PRO A 269 -21.13 -46.66 -14.37
N GLU A 270 -22.21 -46.18 -14.98
CA GLU A 270 -23.31 -47.04 -15.40
C GLU A 270 -22.94 -47.70 -16.73
N CYS A 271 -22.90 -49.02 -16.71
CA CYS A 271 -22.82 -49.79 -17.93
C CYS A 271 -24.10 -49.58 -18.75
N PRO A 272 -24.03 -49.67 -20.09
CA PRO A 272 -25.21 -49.55 -20.95
C PRO A 272 -26.34 -50.50 -20.48
N GLU A 273 -27.59 -50.04 -20.66
CA GLU A 273 -28.81 -50.63 -20.08
C GLU A 273 -28.78 -52.16 -20.01
N GLY A 274 -28.91 -52.69 -18.79
CA GLY A 274 -29.05 -54.13 -18.53
C GLY A 274 -27.76 -54.91 -18.25
N ARG A 275 -26.61 -54.24 -18.07
CA ARG A 275 -25.34 -54.90 -17.67
C ARG A 275 -24.82 -54.38 -16.34
N SER A 276 -24.34 -55.29 -15.48
CA SER A 276 -23.68 -54.96 -14.20
C SER A 276 -22.16 -54.84 -14.32
N GLU A 277 -21.59 -55.30 -15.44
CA GLU A 277 -20.17 -55.29 -15.74
C GLU A 277 -19.97 -54.87 -17.20
N CYS A 278 -19.02 -53.98 -17.45
CA CYS A 278 -18.64 -53.50 -18.78
C CYS A 278 -17.16 -53.12 -18.77
N ASN A 279 -16.53 -53.19 -19.95
CA ASN A 279 -15.14 -52.77 -20.07
C ASN A 279 -15.03 -51.25 -19.94
N ALA A 280 -13.85 -50.75 -19.55
CA ALA A 280 -13.59 -49.30 -19.42
C ALA A 280 -13.88 -48.51 -20.72
N SER A 281 -13.82 -49.18 -21.88
CA SER A 281 -14.17 -48.62 -23.19
C SER A 281 -15.67 -48.51 -23.47
N GLU A 282 -16.52 -49.11 -22.64
CA GLU A 282 -17.97 -49.22 -22.81
C GLU A 282 -18.77 -48.39 -21.79
N VAL A 283 -18.08 -47.75 -20.84
CA VAL A 283 -18.68 -46.78 -19.91
C VAL A 283 -19.16 -45.58 -20.71
N VAL A 284 -20.45 -45.29 -20.65
CA VAL A 284 -21.06 -44.22 -21.43
C VAL A 284 -20.67 -42.87 -20.82
N ASP A 285 -19.99 -42.04 -21.61
CA ASP A 285 -19.76 -40.62 -21.33
C ASP A 285 -21.10 -39.86 -21.40
N VAL A 286 -21.84 -39.81 -20.28
CA VAL A 286 -23.04 -38.97 -20.11
C VAL A 286 -22.61 -37.50 -19.94
N GLY A 287 -22.03 -36.96 -21.01
CA GLY A 287 -21.51 -35.59 -21.08
C GLY A 287 -21.00 -35.21 -22.47
N GLY A 288 -20.66 -36.19 -23.31
CA GLY A 288 -20.31 -35.99 -24.70
C GLY A 288 -21.55 -35.74 -25.56
N MET A 289 -21.69 -34.51 -26.06
CA MET A 289 -22.61 -34.15 -27.13
C MET A 289 -22.49 -35.19 -28.25
N LYS A 290 -23.51 -36.04 -28.43
CA LYS A 290 -23.59 -36.98 -29.55
C LYS A 290 -23.72 -36.17 -30.84
N VAL A 291 -22.60 -35.65 -31.36
CA VAL A 291 -22.53 -35.22 -32.75
C VAL A 291 -22.74 -36.50 -33.54
N LYS A 292 -23.97 -36.71 -34.01
CA LYS A 292 -24.33 -37.88 -34.80
C LYS A 292 -23.28 -38.01 -35.90
N THR A 293 -22.52 -39.10 -35.87
CA THR A 293 -21.45 -39.44 -36.81
C THR A 293 -21.90 -39.27 -38.27
N LEU A 294 -23.21 -39.39 -38.50
CA LEU A 294 -23.89 -39.06 -39.76
C LEU A 294 -23.56 -37.65 -40.31
N TRP A 295 -23.53 -36.61 -39.47
CA TRP A 295 -23.25 -35.23 -39.93
C TRP A 295 -21.80 -35.02 -40.34
N ILE A 296 -20.85 -35.69 -39.68
CA ILE A 296 -19.43 -35.66 -40.07
C ILE A 296 -19.25 -36.38 -41.41
N VAL A 297 -19.92 -37.52 -41.60
CA VAL A 297 -19.90 -38.25 -42.89
C VAL A 297 -20.53 -37.41 -44.01
N ILE A 298 -21.63 -36.71 -43.74
CA ILE A 298 -22.27 -35.79 -44.70
C ILE A 298 -21.34 -34.62 -45.06
N ALA A 299 -20.68 -34.01 -44.06
CA ALA A 299 -19.75 -32.90 -44.29
C ALA A 299 -18.54 -33.33 -45.12
N VAL A 300 -17.96 -34.51 -44.83
CA VAL A 300 -16.85 -35.07 -45.61
C VAL A 300 -17.29 -35.39 -47.05
N ALA A 301 -18.49 -35.96 -47.23
CA ALA A 301 -19.03 -36.24 -48.57
C ALA A 301 -19.24 -34.97 -49.40
N LEU A 302 -19.72 -33.88 -48.78
CA LEU A 302 -19.88 -32.58 -49.43
C LEU A 302 -18.53 -31.98 -49.86
N VAL A 303 -17.51 -32.07 -49.01
CA VAL A 303 -16.16 -31.58 -49.35
C VAL A 303 -15.59 -32.37 -50.54
N ILE A 304 -15.74 -33.69 -50.55
CA ILE A 304 -15.29 -34.52 -51.68
C ILE A 304 -16.02 -34.14 -52.98
N LEU A 305 -17.35 -33.94 -52.92
CA LEU A 305 -18.13 -33.50 -54.09
C LEU A 305 -17.68 -32.14 -54.63
N VAL A 306 -17.37 -31.18 -53.74
CA VAL A 306 -16.85 -29.86 -54.13
C VAL A 306 -15.48 -29.99 -54.79
N VAL A 307 -14.59 -30.83 -54.25
CA VAL A 307 -13.25 -31.07 -54.83
C VAL A 307 -13.36 -31.71 -56.21
N VAL A 308 -14.23 -32.73 -56.39
CA VAL A 308 -14.46 -33.38 -57.69
C VAL A 308 -15.07 -32.39 -58.70
N TYR A 309 -16.01 -31.55 -58.28
CA TYR A 309 -16.60 -30.52 -59.14
C TYR A 309 -15.55 -29.48 -59.60
N LEU A 310 -14.69 -29.03 -58.69
CA LEU A 310 -13.64 -28.06 -59.01
C LEU A 310 -12.57 -28.65 -59.95
N LEU A 311 -12.16 -29.91 -59.73
CA LEU A 311 -11.22 -30.62 -60.61
C LEU A 311 -11.83 -30.97 -61.97
N GLY A 312 -13.12 -31.29 -62.02
CA GLY A 312 -13.84 -31.52 -63.28
C GLY A 312 -14.03 -30.24 -64.10
N LYS A 313 -14.19 -29.09 -63.44
CA LYS A 313 -14.34 -27.79 -64.11
C LYS A 313 -13.02 -27.27 -64.70
N THR A 314 -11.87 -27.55 -64.07
CA THR A 314 -10.55 -27.17 -64.62
C THR A 314 -10.13 -28.04 -65.81
N SER A 315 -10.61 -29.28 -65.91
CA SER A 315 -10.34 -30.17 -67.06
C SER A 315 -11.04 -29.76 -68.36
N ARG A 316 -12.20 -29.06 -68.29
CA ARG A 316 -12.96 -28.65 -69.49
C ARG A 316 -12.46 -27.38 -70.17
N HIS A 317 -11.49 -26.68 -69.60
CA HIS A 317 -10.90 -25.47 -70.19
C HIS A 317 -9.53 -25.69 -70.85
N SER A 318 -9.12 -26.95 -71.03
CA SER A 318 -7.85 -27.31 -71.69
C SER A 318 -8.04 -28.14 -72.98
N GLN A 319 -9.16 -27.94 -73.69
CA GLN A 319 -9.31 -28.29 -75.10
C GLN A 319 -9.52 -27.02 -75.91
#